data_AF-A0A849TXT7-F1
#
_entry.id   AF-A0A849TXT7-F1
#
_cell.length_a   1.000
_cell.length_b   1.000
_cell.length_c   1.000
_cell.angle_alpha   90.00
_cell.angle_beta   90.00
_cell.angle_gamma   90.00
#
_symmetry.space_group_name_H-M   'P 1'
#
loop_
_entity.id
_entity.type
_entity.pdbx_description
1 polymer ?
#
loop_
_entity_poly.entity_id
_entity_poly.type
_entity_poly.pdbx_seq_one_letter_code
_entity_poly.pdbx_strand_id
1 'polypeptide(L)'
;MPGLSSSAPAASQNTAFRFANALAQTGDTEAAARDLADAIQTQLGDTPIDLACVFFSVHHVARAEVLASMLTEQLCPRLLIGCSGEGVISGAEELETAPAVTVWAAVLPGVGLDAFQSVFSPTQDQFQLSGWPPPGAGDTPILLFAD
;
A
#
# COMPACT_ATOMS: atom_id res chain seq x y z
N MET A 1 46.46 31.18 -6.92
CA MET A 1 45.66 30.46 -5.90
C MET A 1 44.31 30.12 -6.50
N PRO A 2 44.09 28.91 -7.05
CA PRO A 2 42.75 28.43 -7.37
C PRO A 2 42.13 27.82 -6.11
N GLY A 3 40.91 28.25 -5.77
CA GLY A 3 40.15 27.79 -4.61
C GLY A 3 39.68 26.34 -4.76
N LEU A 4 39.74 25.60 -3.65
CA LEU A 4 39.16 24.27 -3.51
C LEU A 4 37.64 24.42 -3.34
N SER A 5 36.87 24.06 -4.37
CA SER A 5 35.44 23.82 -4.20
C SER A 5 35.24 22.49 -3.48
N SER A 6 34.83 22.55 -2.22
CA SER A 6 34.42 21.39 -1.44
C SER A 6 33.06 20.91 -1.92
N SER A 7 33.02 19.79 -2.64
CA SER A 7 31.78 19.06 -2.93
C SER A 7 31.22 18.47 -1.64
N ALA A 8 29.97 18.80 -1.30
CA ALA A 8 29.24 18.18 -0.20
C ALA A 8 29.16 16.65 -0.41
N PRO A 9 29.19 15.83 0.65
CA PRO A 9 29.02 14.39 0.52
C PRO A 9 27.62 14.11 -0.02
N ALA A 10 27.53 13.30 -1.09
CA ALA A 10 26.26 12.76 -1.56
C ALA A 10 25.62 11.98 -0.40
N ALA A 11 24.36 12.29 -0.07
CA ALA A 11 23.61 11.56 0.94
C ALA A 11 23.65 10.06 0.61
N SER A 12 24.02 9.24 1.59
CA SER A 12 24.02 7.78 1.44
C SER A 12 22.63 7.33 1.02
N GLN A 13 22.48 6.93 -0.25
CA GLN A 13 21.21 6.41 -0.74
C GLN A 13 20.99 5.05 -0.08
N ASN A 14 19.96 4.94 0.73
CA ASN A 14 19.59 3.68 1.36
C ASN A 14 19.14 2.71 0.26
N THR A 15 19.93 1.66 0.02
CA THR A 15 19.69 0.66 -1.02
C THR A 15 18.94 -0.57 -0.51
N ALA A 16 18.68 -0.68 0.79
CA ALA A 16 18.05 -1.85 1.38
C ALA A 16 16.52 -1.78 1.28
N PHE A 17 15.90 -2.86 0.82
CA PHE A 17 14.46 -3.05 0.95
C PHE A 17 14.08 -3.21 2.42
N ARG A 18 12.99 -2.56 2.82
CA ARG A 18 12.46 -2.65 4.19
C ARG A 18 10.97 -2.88 4.12
N PHE A 19 10.46 -3.66 5.05
CA PHE A 19 9.06 -4.04 5.10
C PHE A 19 8.56 -3.90 6.53
N ALA A 20 7.28 -3.57 6.65
CA ALA A 20 6.56 -3.56 7.91
C ALA A 20 5.15 -4.06 7.68
N ASN A 21 4.57 -4.66 8.72
CA ASN A 21 3.17 -5.03 8.72
C ASN A 21 2.53 -4.69 10.07
N ALA A 22 1.24 -4.39 10.05
CA ALA A 22 0.47 -4.09 11.24
C ALA A 22 -0.96 -4.61 11.08
N LEU A 23 -1.60 -4.92 12.21
CA LEU A 23 -2.97 -5.41 12.28
C LEU A 23 -3.73 -4.61 13.34
N ALA A 24 -4.93 -4.17 12.99
CA ALA A 24 -5.91 -3.60 13.92
C ALA A 24 -7.14 -4.50 13.97
N GLN A 25 -7.57 -4.86 15.18
CA GLN A 25 -8.76 -5.68 15.44
C GLN A 25 -9.84 -4.85 16.17
N THR A 26 -10.33 -3.80 15.51
CA THR A 26 -11.33 -2.88 16.06
C THR A 26 -12.36 -2.52 15.00
N GLY A 27 -13.63 -2.35 15.41
CA GLY A 27 -14.70 -1.90 14.53
C GLY A 27 -14.66 -0.39 14.22
N ASP A 28 -13.86 0.38 14.96
CA ASP A 28 -13.67 1.80 14.69
C ASP A 28 -12.60 1.98 13.60
N THR A 29 -13.05 2.41 12.42
CA THR A 29 -12.19 2.57 11.24
C THR A 29 -11.13 3.67 11.43
N GLU A 30 -11.47 4.74 12.14
CA GLU A 30 -10.53 5.84 12.35
C GLU A 30 -9.49 5.46 13.40
N ALA A 31 -9.90 4.73 14.44
CA ALA A 31 -8.96 4.15 15.41
C ALA A 31 -8.03 3.14 14.74
N ALA A 32 -8.58 2.23 13.92
CA ALA A 32 -7.78 1.28 13.15
C ALA A 32 -6.73 1.99 12.29
N ALA A 33 -7.12 3.04 11.55
CA ALA A 33 -6.20 3.79 10.70
C ALA A 33 -5.04 4.44 11.48
N ARG A 34 -5.33 5.04 12.65
CA ARG A 34 -4.31 5.64 13.52
C ARG A 34 -3.36 4.59 14.09
N ASP A 35 -3.91 3.53 14.68
CA ASP A 35 -3.12 2.47 15.32
C ASP A 35 -2.20 1.78 14.30
N LEU A 36 -2.70 1.56 13.07
CA LEU A 36 -1.93 1.00 11.98
C LEU A 36 -0.81 1.94 11.52
N ALA A 37 -1.10 3.23 11.37
CA ALA A 37 -0.11 4.18 10.93
C ALA A 37 1.04 4.30 11.94
N ASP A 38 0.72 4.43 13.23
CA ASP A 38 1.69 4.48 14.31
C ASP A 38 2.56 3.21 14.36
N ALA A 39 1.94 2.04 14.20
CA ALA A 39 2.65 0.75 14.21
C ALA A 39 3.60 0.60 13.01
N ILE A 40 3.21 1.06 11.83
CA ILE A 40 4.05 1.03 10.63
C ILE A 40 5.21 2.03 10.74
N GLN A 41 4.93 3.26 11.18
CA GLN A 41 5.96 4.29 11.40
C GLN A 41 6.98 3.86 12.46
N THR A 42 6.54 3.19 13.52
CA THR A 42 7.45 2.65 14.54
C THR A 42 8.46 1.64 13.96
N GLN A 43 8.05 0.86 12.94
CA GLN A 43 8.91 -0.14 12.30
C GLN A 43 9.80 0.46 11.19
N LEU A 44 9.27 1.39 10.39
CA LEU A 44 9.99 1.97 9.25
C LEU A 44 10.75 3.27 9.59
N GLY A 45 10.42 3.91 10.71
CA GLY A 45 10.91 5.24 11.07
C GLY A 45 10.52 6.28 10.03
N ASP A 46 11.34 7.33 9.88
CA ASP A 46 11.10 8.43 8.95
C ASP A 46 11.40 8.08 7.47
N THR A 47 11.47 6.80 7.13
CA THR A 47 11.79 6.39 5.76
C THR A 47 10.53 6.50 4.88
N PRO A 48 10.59 7.19 3.74
CA PRO A 48 9.46 7.30 2.83
C PRO A 48 8.97 5.92 2.39
N ILE A 49 7.67 5.69 2.49
CA ILE A 49 7.04 4.43 2.09
C ILE A 49 6.74 4.50 0.59
N ASP A 50 7.20 3.51 -0.17
CA ASP A 50 6.96 3.44 -1.61
C ASP A 50 5.60 2.80 -1.91
N LEU A 51 5.25 1.72 -1.21
CA LEU A 51 4.00 0.98 -1.42
C LEU A 51 3.35 0.62 -0.09
N ALA A 52 2.06 0.89 0.04
CA ALA A 52 1.21 0.39 1.12
C ALA A 52 0.07 -0.43 0.53
N CYS A 53 -0.03 -1.69 0.95
CA CYS A 53 -1.14 -2.58 0.64
C CYS A 53 -2.05 -2.69 1.85
N VAL A 54 -3.35 -2.43 1.67
CA VAL A 54 -4.34 -2.43 2.76
C VAL A 54 -5.42 -3.47 2.47
N PHE A 55 -5.64 -4.39 3.40
CA PHE A 55 -6.74 -5.34 3.33
C PHE A 55 -7.62 -5.19 4.57
N PHE A 56 -8.93 -5.17 4.38
CA PHE A 56 -9.88 -4.93 5.48
C PHE A 56 -11.12 -5.79 5.36
N SER A 57 -11.68 -6.17 6.50
CA SER A 57 -12.91 -6.96 6.52
C SER A 57 -14.13 -6.09 6.20
N VAL A 58 -15.24 -6.76 5.87
CA VAL A 58 -16.52 -6.13 5.49
C VAL A 58 -17.00 -5.04 6.45
N HIS A 59 -16.60 -5.11 7.72
CA HIS A 59 -16.91 -4.14 8.77
C HIS A 59 -16.43 -2.71 8.44
N HIS A 60 -15.41 -2.57 7.60
CA HIS A 60 -14.82 -1.27 7.24
C HIS A 60 -15.24 -0.76 5.86
N VAL A 61 -15.97 -1.55 5.06
CA VAL A 61 -16.35 -1.21 3.67
C VAL A 61 -17.09 0.12 3.59
N ALA A 62 -18.06 0.35 4.48
CA ALA A 62 -18.84 1.60 4.51
C ALA A 62 -17.98 2.85 4.78
N ARG A 63 -16.75 2.68 5.28
CA ARG A 63 -15.81 3.76 5.60
C ARG A 63 -14.45 3.57 4.94
N ALA A 64 -14.38 2.80 3.85
CA ALA A 64 -13.13 2.50 3.13
C ALA A 64 -12.42 3.77 2.64
N GLU A 65 -13.16 4.78 2.16
CA GLU A 65 -12.59 6.07 1.76
C GLU A 65 -11.93 6.80 2.94
N VAL A 66 -12.53 6.75 4.12
CA VAL A 66 -11.96 7.34 5.35
C VAL A 66 -10.70 6.60 5.75
N LEU A 67 -10.73 5.26 5.72
CA LEU A 67 -9.56 4.43 6.00
C LEU A 67 -8.40 4.77 5.06
N ALA A 68 -8.65 4.83 3.75
CA ALA A 68 -7.64 5.15 2.74
C ALA A 68 -7.10 6.57 2.88
N SER A 69 -7.96 7.58 3.12
CA SER A 69 -7.54 8.97 3.32
C SER A 69 -6.64 9.10 4.53
N MET A 70 -7.05 8.54 5.67
CA MET A 70 -6.28 8.61 6.92
C MET A 70 -4.93 7.91 6.82
N LEU A 71 -4.87 6.72 6.20
CA LEU A 71 -3.61 6.03 5.98
C LEU A 71 -2.70 6.79 5.00
N THR A 72 -3.27 7.39 3.95
CA THR A 72 -2.51 8.22 3.00
C THR A 72 -1.91 9.46 3.67
N GLU A 73 -2.71 10.17 4.47
CA GLU A 73 -2.29 11.36 5.20
C GLU A 73 -1.21 11.06 6.24
N GLN A 74 -1.35 9.96 6.98
CA GLN A 74 -0.44 9.63 8.08
C GLN A 74 0.83 8.94 7.60
N LEU A 75 0.75 8.01 6.64
CA LEU A 75 1.91 7.25 6.16
C LEU A 75 2.63 7.92 4.99
N CYS A 76 1.97 8.85 4.29
CA CYS A 76 2.47 9.49 3.07
C CYS A 76 3.08 8.50 2.05
N PRO A 77 2.45 7.35 1.74
CA PRO A 77 3.03 6.40 0.81
C PRO A 77 3.00 6.97 -0.60
N ARG A 78 3.99 6.62 -1.44
CA ARG A 78 3.94 6.98 -2.88
C ARG A 78 2.77 6.33 -3.60
N LEU A 79 2.43 5.10 -3.22
CA LEU A 79 1.27 4.38 -3.72
C LEU A 79 0.57 3.62 -2.59
N LEU A 80 -0.74 3.81 -2.48
CA LEU A 80 -1.62 3.01 -1.64
C LEU A 80 -2.60 2.25 -2.52
N ILE A 81 -2.67 0.93 -2.33
CA ILE A 81 -3.67 0.06 -2.96
C ILE A 81 -4.33 -0.79 -1.88
N GLY A 82 -5.58 -1.15 -2.07
CA GLY A 82 -6.28 -1.96 -1.10
C GLY A 82 -7.61 -2.47 -1.61
N CYS A 83 -8.11 -3.52 -0.95
CA CYS A 83 -9.41 -4.10 -1.23
C CYS A 83 -10.01 -4.65 0.06
N SER A 84 -11.33 -4.84 0.03
CA SER A 84 -12.00 -5.60 1.09
C SER A 84 -11.79 -7.09 0.89
N GLY A 85 -12.06 -7.87 1.94
CA GLY A 85 -12.07 -9.33 1.87
C GLY A 85 -13.01 -9.94 2.92
N GLU A 86 -13.43 -11.18 2.68
CA GLU A 86 -14.21 -11.94 3.65
C GLU A 86 -13.40 -12.25 4.92
N GLY A 87 -12.11 -12.55 4.75
CA GLY A 87 -11.14 -12.70 5.83
C GLY A 87 -9.92 -11.80 5.64
N VAL A 88 -9.25 -11.49 6.74
CA VAL A 88 -8.00 -10.73 6.76
C VAL A 88 -6.90 -11.56 7.40
N ILE A 89 -5.76 -11.70 6.72
CA ILE A 89 -4.58 -12.43 7.22
C ILE A 89 -3.50 -11.43 7.59
N SER A 90 -2.92 -11.58 8.79
CA SER A 90 -1.72 -10.85 9.18
C SER A 90 -0.79 -11.73 10.00
N GLY A 91 0.45 -11.87 9.54
CA GLY A 91 1.41 -12.80 10.15
C GLY A 91 0.93 -14.25 10.04
N ALA A 92 0.66 -14.87 11.18
CA ALA A 92 0.20 -16.26 11.28
C ALA A 92 -1.29 -16.41 11.63
N GLU A 93 -2.03 -15.29 11.68
CA GLU A 93 -3.43 -15.26 12.08
C GLU A 93 -4.33 -14.89 10.91
N GLU A 94 -5.49 -15.56 10.84
CA GLU A 94 -6.59 -15.29 9.91
C GLU A 94 -7.83 -14.87 10.71
N LEU A 95 -8.48 -13.79 10.26
CA LEU A 95 -9.62 -13.16 10.92
C LEU A 95 -10.79 -13.05 9.94
N GLU A 96 -11.74 -13.97 10.04
CA GLU A 96 -12.92 -14.05 9.16
C GLU A 96 -14.16 -13.35 9.75
N THR A 97 -14.35 -13.45 11.07
CA THR A 97 -15.61 -13.06 11.73
C THR A 97 -15.54 -11.77 12.54
N ALA A 98 -14.35 -11.17 12.63
CA ALA A 98 -14.10 -9.97 13.43
C ALA A 98 -13.74 -8.77 12.55
N PRO A 99 -13.99 -7.53 13.02
CA PRO A 99 -13.41 -6.34 12.41
C PRO A 99 -11.89 -6.44 12.37
N ALA A 100 -11.32 -6.26 11.19
CA ALA A 100 -9.90 -6.42 10.96
C ALA A 100 -9.45 -5.52 9.82
N VAL A 101 -8.31 -4.86 10.01
CA VAL A 101 -7.58 -4.15 8.96
C VAL A 101 -6.10 -4.50 9.10
N THR A 102 -5.47 -4.90 8.01
CA THR A 102 -4.03 -5.13 7.96
C THR A 102 -3.38 -4.22 6.93
N VAL A 103 -2.20 -3.71 7.26
CA VAL A 103 -1.35 -2.93 6.35
C VAL A 103 -0.05 -3.67 6.18
N TRP A 104 0.39 -3.82 4.93
CA TRP A 104 1.75 -4.18 4.57
C TRP A 104 2.39 -3.00 3.85
N ALA A 105 3.51 -2.50 4.37
CA ALA A 105 4.22 -1.35 3.84
C ALA A 105 5.63 -1.73 3.40
N ALA A 106 6.08 -1.13 2.31
CA ALA A 106 7.39 -1.41 1.73
C ALA A 106 8.14 -0.13 1.34
N VAL A 107 9.45 -0.16 1.62
CA VAL A 107 10.45 0.77 1.08
C VAL A 107 11.24 0.00 0.01
N LEU A 108 11.19 0.49 -1.22
CA LEU A 108 11.61 -0.18 -2.44
C LEU A 108 12.53 0.74 -3.28
N PRO A 109 13.75 1.07 -2.79
CA PRO A 109 14.70 1.90 -3.52
C PRO A 109 14.98 1.36 -4.93
N GLY A 110 14.82 2.23 -5.92
CA GLY A 110 15.07 1.90 -7.33
C GLY A 110 13.95 1.15 -8.04
N VAL A 111 12.81 0.88 -7.38
CA VAL A 111 11.65 0.24 -8.00
C VAL A 111 10.70 1.30 -8.58
N GLY A 112 10.34 1.14 -9.85
CA GLY A 112 9.27 1.89 -10.50
C GLY A 112 7.91 1.33 -10.09
N LEU A 113 6.98 2.21 -9.69
CA LEU A 113 5.63 1.85 -9.31
C LEU A 113 4.65 2.71 -10.11
N ASP A 114 3.79 2.05 -10.87
CA ASP A 114 2.76 2.68 -11.67
C ASP A 114 1.41 2.06 -11.32
N ALA A 115 0.45 2.91 -10.96
CA ALA A 115 -0.91 2.47 -10.66
C ALA A 115 -1.78 2.53 -11.91
N PHE A 116 -2.66 1.55 -12.06
CA PHE A 116 -3.71 1.58 -13.06
C PHE A 116 -5.01 1.05 -12.44
N GLN A 117 -6.14 1.53 -12.95
CA GLN A 117 -7.45 1.03 -12.58
C GLN A 117 -8.00 0.22 -13.75
N SER A 118 -8.30 -1.05 -13.49
CA SER A 118 -8.93 -1.91 -14.48
C SER A 118 -10.42 -2.02 -14.20
N VAL A 119 -11.26 -1.78 -15.20
CA VAL A 119 -12.73 -1.87 -15.06
C VAL A 119 -13.24 -3.02 -15.91
N PHE A 120 -13.91 -3.97 -15.25
CA PHE A 120 -14.62 -5.06 -15.89
C PHE A 120 -16.04 -4.64 -16.24
N SER A 121 -16.47 -4.91 -17.47
CA SER A 121 -17.88 -4.78 -17.86
C SER A 121 -18.36 -6.03 -18.60
N PRO A 122 -19.51 -6.61 -18.19
CA PRO A 122 -20.10 -7.71 -18.93
C PRO A 122 -20.70 -7.20 -20.24
N THR A 123 -20.55 -8.00 -21.29
CA THR A 123 -21.23 -7.87 -22.59
C THR A 123 -21.90 -9.21 -22.90
N GLN A 124 -22.92 -9.26 -23.75
CA GLN A 124 -23.81 -10.44 -23.90
C GLN A 124 -23.09 -11.81 -23.81
N ASP A 125 -22.11 -12.05 -24.68
CA ASP A 125 -21.32 -13.29 -24.72
C ASP A 125 -19.81 -13.06 -24.45
N GLN A 126 -19.43 -11.88 -23.96
CA GLN A 126 -18.03 -11.48 -23.78
C GLN A 126 -17.86 -10.64 -22.51
N PHE A 127 -16.61 -10.32 -22.16
CA PHE A 127 -16.34 -9.26 -21.20
C PHE A 127 -15.39 -8.25 -21.82
N GLN A 128 -15.51 -7.01 -21.40
CA GLN A 128 -14.55 -5.97 -21.70
C GLN A 128 -13.78 -5.65 -20.42
N LEU A 129 -12.45 -5.65 -20.54
CA LEU A 129 -11.54 -5.16 -19.51
C LEU A 129 -10.90 -3.88 -20.03
N SER A 130 -11.19 -2.75 -19.39
CA SER A 130 -10.66 -1.45 -19.76
C SER A 130 -9.66 -0.96 -18.73
N GLY A 131 -8.72 -0.08 -19.12
CA GLY A 131 -7.67 0.43 -18.22
C GLY A 131 -6.49 -0.53 -18.01
N TRP A 132 -6.48 -1.67 -18.70
CA TRP A 132 -5.34 -2.59 -18.71
C TRP A 132 -4.11 -1.95 -19.38
N PRO A 133 -2.89 -2.12 -18.82
CA PRO A 133 -1.68 -1.57 -19.42
C PRO A 133 -1.43 -2.16 -20.82
N PRO A 134 -0.91 -1.37 -21.77
CA PRO A 134 -0.68 -1.84 -23.12
C PRO A 134 0.35 -2.99 -23.14
N PRO A 135 0.21 -3.96 -24.07
CA PRO A 135 1.20 -5.03 -24.23
C PRO A 135 2.58 -4.43 -24.55
N GLY A 136 3.64 -4.96 -23.93
CA GLY A 136 5.02 -4.53 -24.20
C GLY A 136 5.57 -3.46 -23.24
N ALA A 137 4.88 -3.14 -22.15
CA ALA A 137 5.38 -2.28 -21.06
C ALA A 137 6.56 -2.89 -20.23
N GLY A 138 7.31 -3.84 -20.81
CA GLY A 138 8.38 -4.62 -20.16
C GLY A 138 7.87 -5.90 -19.49
N ASP A 139 8.79 -6.80 -19.11
CA ASP A 139 8.53 -7.96 -18.24
C ASP A 139 8.30 -7.50 -16.79
N THR A 140 7.34 -6.60 -16.61
CA THR A 140 7.04 -5.99 -15.32
C THR A 140 5.98 -6.82 -14.61
N PRO A 141 6.22 -7.29 -13.38
CA PRO A 141 5.21 -8.00 -12.62
C PRO A 141 4.00 -7.08 -12.35
N ILE A 142 2.80 -7.63 -12.44
CA ILE A 142 1.55 -6.93 -12.16
C ILE A 142 0.98 -7.47 -10.85
N LEU A 143 0.64 -6.57 -9.94
CA LEU A 143 -0.14 -6.85 -8.74
C LEU A 143 -1.58 -6.35 -8.96
N LEU A 144 -2.56 -7.25 -8.89
CA LEU A 144 -3.98 -6.95 -9.10
C LEU A 144 -4.76 -7.22 -7.83
N PHE A 145 -5.59 -6.27 -7.43
CA PHE A 145 -6.53 -6.41 -6.33
C PHE A 145 -7.94 -6.43 -6.93
N ALA A 146 -8.74 -7.39 -6.51
CA ALA A 146 -10.14 -7.52 -6.89
C ALA A 146 -10.92 -7.80 -5.61
N ASP A 147 -12.03 -7.11 -5.41
CA ASP A 147 -13.00 -7.35 -4.35
C ASP A 147 -14.27 -8.02 -4.87
#